data_AF-A0AAE1PGM9-F1
#
_entry.id   AF-A0AAE1PGM9-F1
#
_cell.length_a   1.000
_cell.length_b   1.000
_cell.length_c   1.000
_cell.angle_alpha   90.00
_cell.angle_beta   90.00
_cell.angle_gamma   90.00
#
_symmetry.space_group_name_H-M   'P 1'
#
loop_
_entity.id
_entity.type
_entity.pdbx_description
1 polymer ?
#
loop_
_entity_poly.entity_id
_entity_poly.type
_entity_poly.pdbx_seq_one_letter_code
_entity_poly.pdbx_strand_id
1 'polypeptide(L)'
;MADATQDLTHTHTQKIVQFQEVTGTEDVAEARSQLENHAWDLEAAVQDHLALRESPPITPKTTTTQNTRSGPNSNTWQNLIITFSSLSSIFLLVCRIVFPYPRRLTDPLGDVLAFISEFEGEYGTQHPAFFQGSYSQALTHAKAELKFLLVYLHCHDHQHSPLFCRSTLSDFSLMEYINSNMVFWGCSVTSPEGYRVSQALRENSYPFLALVVLRDNRMTVVGRLEGPTPPAALVQRLQAIVRENEAHLVVARAERQEREMTAALRLQQDEDYQMSLRADQEKERRKQQEREEAERKVEEERKIEEERQREEDNIKRLKVEWQERIPQEPEEGAEGVIHISVKLPQGTRLERRFLDTDSLDALYYYIFCHPDAPDRFQVTTNFPRRVVPCEPTTTTTTPTPPTPTFQEYRLPPRSMLFVSDLDA
;
A
#
# COMPACT_ATOMS: atom_id res chain seq x y z
N MET A 1 19.66 -34.34 -6.70
CA MET A 1 19.31 -33.36 -7.74
C MET A 1 18.19 -33.94 -8.58
N ALA A 2 16.96 -33.66 -8.20
CA ALA A 2 15.78 -33.71 -9.06
C ALA A 2 14.81 -32.71 -8.45
N ASP A 3 14.92 -31.49 -8.97
CA ASP A 3 14.13 -30.32 -8.66
C ASP A 3 12.69 -30.58 -9.12
N ALA A 4 11.77 -30.62 -8.16
CA ALA A 4 10.34 -30.77 -8.42
C ALA A 4 9.63 -29.53 -7.88
N THR A 5 9.84 -28.40 -8.55
CA THR A 5 8.93 -27.25 -8.49
C THR A 5 7.58 -27.66 -9.08
N GLN A 6 6.80 -28.39 -8.30
CA GLN A 6 5.35 -28.46 -8.52
C GLN A 6 4.81 -27.06 -8.30
N ASP A 7 4.27 -26.47 -9.36
CA ASP A 7 3.58 -25.18 -9.35
C ASP A 7 2.55 -25.16 -8.21
N LEU A 8 2.82 -24.34 -7.20
CA LEU A 8 1.90 -24.07 -6.11
C LEU A 8 0.73 -23.29 -6.69
N THR A 9 -0.47 -23.87 -6.63
CA THR A 9 -1.70 -23.15 -6.96
C THR A 9 -1.86 -21.96 -6.01
N HIS A 10 -2.51 -20.88 -6.47
CA HIS A 10 -2.74 -19.69 -5.64
C HIS A 10 -3.38 -20.00 -4.28
N THR A 11 -4.25 -21.02 -4.25
CA THR A 11 -4.90 -21.52 -3.02
C THR A 11 -3.92 -22.20 -2.06
N HIS A 12 -2.90 -22.89 -2.56
CA HIS A 12 -1.85 -23.51 -1.76
C HIS A 12 -0.92 -22.46 -1.15
N THR A 13 -0.52 -21.45 -1.92
CA THR A 13 0.30 -20.34 -1.41
C THR A 13 -0.42 -19.58 -0.30
N GLN A 14 -1.72 -19.34 -0.46
CA GLN A 14 -2.53 -18.65 0.55
C GLN A 14 -2.64 -19.45 1.86
N LYS A 15 -2.77 -20.78 1.77
CA LYS A 15 -2.77 -21.67 2.95
C LYS A 15 -1.43 -21.71 3.68
N ILE A 16 -0.31 -21.65 2.94
CA ILE A 16 1.03 -21.57 3.55
C ILE A 16 1.18 -20.28 4.36
N VAL A 17 0.81 -19.13 3.79
CA VAL A 17 0.89 -17.83 4.49
C VAL A 17 0.02 -17.86 5.75
N GLN A 18 -1.21 -18.36 5.65
CA GLN A 18 -2.12 -18.45 6.79
C GLN A 18 -1.60 -19.41 7.87
N PHE A 19 -0.96 -20.52 7.48
CA PHE A 19 -0.31 -21.44 8.41
C PHE A 19 0.86 -20.78 9.15
N GLN A 20 1.70 -20.01 8.46
CA GLN A 20 2.83 -19.28 9.05
C GLN A 20 2.35 -18.19 10.02
N GLU A 21 1.28 -17.45 9.68
CA GLU A 21 0.69 -16.45 10.56
C GLU A 21 0.16 -17.05 11.88
N VAL A 22 -0.45 -18.24 11.81
CA VAL A 22 -1.07 -18.87 12.98
C VAL A 22 -0.06 -19.64 13.84
N THR A 23 0.92 -20.29 13.22
CA THR A 23 1.89 -21.14 13.92
C THR A 23 3.20 -20.44 14.28
N GLY A 24 3.49 -19.29 13.66
CA GLY A 24 4.75 -18.55 13.82
C GLY A 24 5.97 -19.27 13.23
N THR A 25 5.77 -20.16 12.25
CA THR A 25 6.87 -20.84 11.55
C THR A 25 7.49 -19.92 10.49
N GLU A 26 8.79 -19.64 10.61
CA GLU A 26 9.50 -18.76 9.67
C GLU A 26 9.90 -19.49 8.37
N ASP A 27 10.01 -20.82 8.39
CA ASP A 27 10.41 -21.62 7.23
C ASP A 27 9.21 -22.04 6.36
N VAL A 28 9.18 -21.52 5.13
CA VAL A 28 8.15 -21.78 4.12
C VAL A 28 8.16 -23.25 3.66
N ALA A 29 9.33 -23.90 3.63
CA ALA A 29 9.45 -25.29 3.22
C ALA A 29 8.88 -26.25 4.28
N GLU A 30 9.07 -25.91 5.56
CA GLU A 30 8.49 -26.66 6.69
C GLU A 30 6.97 -26.52 6.71
N ALA A 31 6.45 -25.30 6.58
CA ALA A 31 5.02 -25.02 6.49
C ALA A 31 4.35 -25.77 5.32
N ARG A 32 5.01 -25.80 4.16
CA ARG A 32 4.54 -26.56 2.99
C ARG A 32 4.50 -28.06 3.28
N SER A 33 5.57 -28.64 3.83
CA SER A 33 5.64 -30.07 4.11
C SER A 33 4.57 -30.53 5.10
N GLN A 34 4.29 -29.72 6.13
CA GLN A 34 3.23 -30.02 7.10
C GLN A 34 1.83 -29.95 6.48
N LEU A 35 1.56 -28.94 5.66
CA LEU A 35 0.30 -28.85 4.92
C LEU A 35 0.14 -30.00 3.92
N GLU A 36 1.19 -30.43 3.22
CA GLU A 36 1.14 -31.58 2.32
C GLU A 36 0.83 -32.89 3.06
N ASN A 37 1.44 -33.10 4.24
CA ASN A 37 1.18 -34.28 5.09
C ASN A 37 -0.27 -34.35 5.59
N HIS A 38 -0.92 -33.19 5.75
CA HIS A 38 -2.31 -33.06 6.17
C HIS A 38 -3.27 -32.78 5.00
N ALA A 39 -2.89 -33.18 3.78
CA ALA A 39 -3.71 -33.05 2.57
C ALA A 39 -4.28 -31.63 2.33
N TRP A 40 -3.50 -30.60 2.68
CA TRP A 40 -3.85 -29.18 2.63
C TRP A 40 -5.01 -28.77 3.55
N ASP A 41 -5.29 -29.55 4.59
CA ASP A 41 -6.19 -29.16 5.68
C ASP A 41 -5.45 -28.27 6.69
N LEU A 42 -5.75 -26.97 6.65
CA LEU A 42 -5.10 -25.96 7.47
C LEU A 42 -5.36 -26.18 8.96
N GLU A 43 -6.58 -26.57 9.33
CA GLU A 43 -6.99 -26.68 10.72
C GLU A 43 -6.34 -27.90 11.38
N ALA A 44 -6.32 -29.03 10.67
CA ALA A 44 -5.62 -30.24 11.11
C ALA A 44 -4.11 -30.01 11.26
N ALA A 45 -3.48 -29.34 10.29
CA ALA A 45 -2.05 -29.05 10.33
C ALA A 45 -1.67 -28.10 11.48
N VAL A 46 -2.44 -27.03 11.68
CA VAL A 46 -2.20 -26.05 12.76
C VAL A 46 -2.34 -26.72 14.12
N GLN A 47 -3.38 -27.54 14.30
CA GLN A 47 -3.65 -28.23 15.55
C GLN A 47 -2.53 -29.22 15.90
N ASP A 48 -2.02 -29.97 14.92
CA ASP A 48 -0.93 -30.92 15.10
C ASP A 48 0.40 -30.22 15.40
N HIS A 49 0.71 -29.14 14.67
CA HIS A 49 1.92 -28.34 14.89
C HIS A 49 1.96 -27.68 16.28
N LEU A 50 0.83 -27.12 16.73
CA LEU A 50 0.72 -26.53 18.07
C LEU A 50 0.80 -27.59 19.17
N ALA A 51 0.19 -28.77 18.96
CA ALA A 51 0.30 -29.89 19.90
C ALA A 51 1.74 -30.42 20.04
N LEU A 52 2.52 -30.41 18.95
CA LEU A 52 3.94 -30.79 18.98
C LEU A 52 4.82 -29.79 19.75
N ARG A 53 4.50 -28.48 19.72
CA ARG A 53 5.21 -27.46 20.52
C ARG A 53 4.86 -27.47 22.00
N GLU A 54 3.73 -28.04 22.41
CA GLU A 54 3.33 -28.12 23.82
C GLU A 54 3.94 -29.31 24.59
N SER A 55 4.74 -30.16 23.93
CA SER A 55 5.53 -31.21 24.59
C SER A 55 6.87 -30.65 25.10
N PRO A 56 7.24 -30.83 26.39
CA PRO A 56 8.55 -30.38 26.87
C PRO A 56 9.69 -31.16 26.18
N PRO A 57 10.82 -30.52 25.84
CA PRO A 57 11.87 -31.17 25.08
C PRO A 57 12.60 -32.23 25.92
N ILE A 58 12.46 -33.50 25.54
CA ILE A 58 13.39 -34.55 25.96
C ILE A 58 14.63 -34.40 25.09
N THR A 59 15.69 -33.80 25.63
CA THR A 59 17.01 -33.83 25.00
C THR A 59 17.55 -35.27 24.99
N PRO A 60 17.92 -35.86 23.84
CA PRO A 60 18.73 -37.07 23.81
C PRO A 60 20.18 -36.69 24.16
N LYS A 61 20.63 -37.03 25.37
CA LYS A 61 22.05 -37.03 25.70
C LYS A 61 22.70 -38.27 25.10
N THR A 62 23.75 -38.04 24.33
CA THR A 62 24.66 -39.01 23.73
C THR A 62 25.22 -39.96 24.78
N THR A 63 24.97 -41.26 24.62
CA THR A 63 25.58 -42.33 25.43
C THR A 63 27.02 -42.55 24.96
N THR A 64 28.00 -42.33 25.85
CA THR A 64 29.29 -43.03 25.81
C THR A 64 29.39 -43.87 27.09
N THR A 65 29.58 -45.16 26.87
CA THR A 65 29.71 -46.28 27.80
C THR A 65 30.87 -46.12 28.79
N GLN A 66 30.66 -46.47 30.07
CA GLN A 66 31.55 -47.40 30.81
C GLN A 66 30.97 -47.91 32.15
N ASN A 67 31.11 -49.22 32.32
CA ASN A 67 30.87 -50.11 33.47
C ASN A 67 31.31 -49.60 34.86
N THR A 68 30.58 -49.96 35.93
CA THR A 68 30.90 -51.08 36.86
C THR A 68 30.05 -51.12 38.15
N ARG A 69 29.43 -52.29 38.38
CA ARG A 69 29.25 -53.10 39.62
C ARG A 69 29.11 -52.48 41.04
N SER A 70 28.00 -52.92 41.66
CA SER A 70 27.80 -53.45 43.05
C SER A 70 27.74 -52.56 44.29
N GLY A 71 26.67 -52.76 45.07
CA GLY A 71 26.67 -52.72 46.54
C GLY A 71 25.56 -51.86 47.16
N PRO A 72 24.57 -52.43 47.88
CA PRO A 72 23.44 -51.68 48.42
C PRO A 72 23.73 -51.19 49.83
N ASN A 73 23.35 -49.95 50.17
CA ASN A 73 23.06 -49.56 51.55
C ASN A 73 22.18 -48.30 51.61
N SER A 74 21.05 -48.47 52.30
CA SER A 74 20.32 -47.54 53.16
C SER A 74 20.30 -46.04 52.81
N ASN A 75 19.06 -45.55 52.68
CA ASN A 75 18.56 -44.18 52.96
C ASN A 75 18.14 -43.33 51.76
N THR A 76 17.08 -43.72 51.05
CA THR A 76 16.28 -42.80 50.21
C THR A 76 14.79 -43.19 50.17
N TRP A 77 14.12 -43.27 51.33
CA TRP A 77 12.64 -43.35 51.42
C TRP A 77 12.01 -41.97 51.69
N GLN A 78 12.59 -40.89 51.14
CA GLN A 78 12.02 -39.53 51.26
C GLN A 78 11.73 -38.85 49.91
N ASN A 79 11.98 -39.49 48.76
CA ASN A 79 11.76 -38.87 47.44
C ASN A 79 10.80 -39.63 46.51
N LEU A 80 9.89 -40.47 47.03
CA LEU A 80 8.91 -41.21 46.20
C LEU A 80 7.46 -41.03 46.65
N ILE A 81 7.08 -39.85 47.14
CA ILE A 81 5.67 -39.48 47.42
C ILE A 81 5.28 -38.13 46.76
N ILE A 82 6.12 -37.55 45.89
CA ILE A 82 5.79 -36.27 45.23
C ILE A 82 6.05 -36.34 43.72
N THR A 83 5.28 -37.14 42.99
CA THR A 83 5.06 -36.93 41.53
C THR A 83 3.71 -37.46 41.02
N PHE A 84 2.78 -37.87 41.88
CA PHE A 84 1.46 -38.37 41.43
C PHE A 84 0.27 -37.43 41.71
N SER A 85 0.47 -36.29 42.38
CA SER A 85 -0.58 -35.29 42.60
C SER A 85 -0.73 -34.27 41.46
N SER A 86 0.28 -34.10 40.60
CA SER A 86 0.24 -33.11 39.51
C SER A 86 -0.36 -33.64 38.20
N LEU A 87 -0.35 -34.96 37.99
CA LEU A 87 -0.88 -35.57 36.77
C LEU A 87 -2.41 -35.79 36.83
N SER A 88 -2.99 -35.91 38.03
CA SER A 88 -4.45 -35.92 38.21
C SER A 88 -5.09 -34.56 37.92
N SER A 89 -4.41 -33.46 38.28
CA SER A 89 -4.91 -32.10 38.05
C SER A 89 -4.88 -31.69 36.58
N ILE A 90 -3.92 -32.21 35.79
CA ILE A 90 -3.84 -31.95 34.35
C ILE A 90 -4.84 -32.83 33.60
N PHE A 91 -5.03 -34.08 34.01
CA PHE A 91 -6.05 -34.97 33.42
C PHE A 91 -7.48 -34.43 33.64
N LEU A 92 -7.77 -33.83 34.80
CA LEU A 92 -9.06 -33.17 35.05
C LEU A 92 -9.21 -31.82 34.31
N LEU A 93 -8.12 -31.15 33.95
CA LEU A 93 -8.15 -29.95 33.10
C LEU A 93 -8.47 -30.31 31.64
N VAL A 94 -7.88 -31.39 31.13
CA VAL A 94 -8.10 -31.87 29.75
C VAL A 94 -9.47 -32.55 29.60
N CYS A 95 -9.94 -33.32 30.59
CA CYS A 95 -11.31 -33.85 30.58
C CYS A 95 -12.39 -32.74 30.68
N ARG A 96 -12.07 -31.54 31.19
CA ARG A 96 -12.96 -30.36 31.24
C ARG A 96 -13.09 -29.64 29.89
N ILE A 97 -12.20 -29.92 28.93
CA ILE A 97 -12.30 -29.41 27.55
C ILE A 97 -13.08 -30.40 26.66
N VAL A 98 -13.06 -31.70 26.99
CA VAL A 98 -13.66 -32.78 26.16
C VAL A 98 -15.07 -33.21 26.62
N PHE A 99 -15.48 -33.01 27.89
CA PHE A 99 -16.86 -33.30 28.34
C PHE A 99 -17.63 -32.02 28.69
N PRO A 100 -18.55 -31.56 27.82
CA PRO A 100 -19.36 -30.38 28.08
C PRO A 100 -20.44 -30.72 29.12
N TYR A 101 -20.32 -30.17 30.33
CA TYR A 101 -21.46 -30.07 31.24
C TYR A 101 -22.51 -29.14 30.62
N PRO A 102 -23.80 -29.45 30.79
CA PRO A 102 -24.85 -28.97 29.88
C PRO A 102 -24.89 -27.46 29.87
N ARG A 103 -24.74 -26.88 28.68
CA ARG A 103 -25.08 -25.48 28.40
C ARG A 103 -26.58 -25.33 28.68
N ARG A 104 -26.94 -24.87 29.88
CA ARG A 104 -28.19 -24.13 30.03
C ARG A 104 -27.99 -22.86 29.20
N LEU A 105 -28.75 -22.71 28.12
CA LEU A 105 -28.84 -21.43 27.41
C LEU A 105 -29.36 -20.43 28.44
N THR A 106 -28.46 -19.67 29.03
CA THR A 106 -28.80 -18.61 29.96
C THR A 106 -28.10 -17.35 29.48
N ASP A 107 -28.79 -16.24 29.59
CA ASP A 107 -28.29 -14.93 29.21
C ASP A 107 -27.46 -14.37 30.38
N PRO A 108 -26.10 -14.39 30.29
CA PRO A 108 -25.25 -13.95 31.38
C PRO A 108 -25.39 -12.46 31.67
N LEU A 109 -25.79 -11.66 30.67
CA LEU A 109 -26.05 -10.25 30.84
C LEU A 109 -27.38 -10.05 31.57
N GLY A 110 -28.43 -10.75 31.13
CA GLY A 110 -29.74 -10.75 31.77
C GLY A 110 -29.68 -11.12 33.25
N ASP A 111 -28.89 -12.13 33.61
CA ASP A 111 -28.69 -12.56 35.01
C ASP A 111 -28.09 -11.45 35.89
N VAL A 112 -27.12 -10.70 35.36
CA VAL A 112 -26.47 -9.58 36.09
C VAL A 112 -27.43 -8.39 36.22
N LEU A 113 -28.15 -8.04 35.15
CA LEU A 113 -29.12 -6.94 35.18
C LEU A 113 -30.30 -7.24 36.10
N ALA A 114 -30.77 -8.48 36.10
CA ALA A 114 -31.79 -8.95 37.03
C ALA A 114 -31.33 -8.82 38.48
N PHE A 115 -30.09 -9.24 38.78
CA PHE A 115 -29.50 -9.08 40.09
C PHE A 115 -29.40 -7.60 40.52
N ILE A 116 -28.95 -6.70 39.64
CA ILE A 116 -28.84 -5.26 39.98
C ILE A 116 -30.23 -4.70 40.34
N SER A 117 -31.25 -5.03 39.55
CA SER A 117 -32.64 -4.60 39.80
C SER A 117 -33.19 -5.16 41.13
N GLU A 118 -32.93 -6.44 41.41
CA GLU A 118 -33.32 -7.08 42.67
C GLU A 118 -32.59 -6.45 43.88
N PHE A 119 -31.30 -6.20 43.75
CA PHE A 119 -30.48 -5.55 44.76
C PHE A 119 -30.98 -4.13 45.07
N GLU A 120 -31.22 -3.33 44.04
CA GLU A 120 -31.75 -1.97 44.18
C GLU A 120 -33.16 -1.96 44.81
N GLY A 121 -33.97 -2.98 44.51
CA GLY A 121 -35.30 -3.16 45.10
C GLY A 121 -35.26 -3.51 46.59
N GLU A 122 -34.31 -4.33 47.03
CA GLU A 122 -34.23 -4.82 48.43
C GLU A 122 -33.39 -3.91 49.35
N TYR A 123 -32.32 -3.33 48.82
CA TYR A 123 -31.30 -2.58 49.58
C TYR A 123 -31.27 -1.07 49.24
N GLY A 124 -31.89 -0.65 48.13
CA GLY A 124 -31.91 0.73 47.65
C GLY A 124 -30.76 1.04 46.70
N THR A 125 -30.74 2.28 46.19
CA THR A 125 -29.79 2.76 45.17
C THR A 125 -28.47 3.31 45.73
N GLN A 126 -28.24 3.16 47.04
CA GLN A 126 -27.01 3.58 47.70
C GLN A 126 -25.99 2.44 47.71
N HIS A 127 -25.24 2.32 46.62
CA HIS A 127 -24.16 1.35 46.45
C HIS A 127 -23.13 1.85 45.40
N PRO A 128 -21.94 1.23 45.31
CA PRO A 128 -20.99 1.54 44.24
C PRO A 128 -21.59 1.22 42.86
N ALA A 129 -21.13 1.90 41.81
CA ALA A 129 -21.68 1.76 40.48
C ALA A 129 -21.39 0.37 39.89
N PHE A 130 -22.43 -0.46 39.75
CA PHE A 130 -22.30 -1.77 39.14
C PHE A 130 -22.01 -1.69 37.65
N PHE A 131 -21.06 -2.49 37.18
CA PHE A 131 -20.79 -2.71 35.78
C PHE A 131 -21.92 -3.55 35.15
N GLN A 132 -22.66 -2.94 34.22
CA GLN A 132 -23.78 -3.54 33.51
C GLN A 132 -23.31 -4.42 32.35
N GLY A 133 -22.58 -5.49 32.67
CA GLY A 133 -22.04 -6.44 31.70
C GLY A 133 -21.79 -7.81 32.30
N SER A 134 -21.53 -8.80 31.45
CA SER A 134 -21.15 -10.14 31.91
C SER A 134 -19.80 -10.12 32.63
N TYR A 135 -19.47 -11.18 33.38
CA TYR A 135 -18.18 -11.29 34.05
C TYR A 135 -16.99 -11.19 33.08
N SER A 136 -17.11 -11.81 31.90
CA SER A 136 -16.09 -11.74 30.85
C SER A 136 -15.92 -10.33 30.28
N GLN A 137 -17.02 -9.59 30.11
CA GLN A 137 -16.99 -8.19 29.68
C GLN A 137 -16.34 -7.30 30.74
N ALA A 138 -16.67 -7.51 32.02
CA ALA A 138 -16.07 -6.78 33.13
C ALA A 138 -14.54 -6.99 33.21
N LEU A 139 -14.08 -8.24 33.04
CA LEU A 139 -12.66 -8.57 32.96
C LEU A 139 -11.97 -7.89 31.78
N THR A 140 -12.60 -7.93 30.60
CA THR A 140 -12.05 -7.32 29.38
C THR A 140 -11.97 -5.81 29.52
N HIS A 141 -13.01 -5.19 30.08
CA HIS A 141 -13.04 -3.76 30.36
C HIS A 141 -11.97 -3.36 31.38
N ALA A 142 -11.84 -4.08 32.49
CA ALA A 142 -10.79 -3.84 33.47
C ALA A 142 -9.38 -4.01 32.89
N LYS A 143 -9.20 -4.95 31.94
CA LYS A 143 -7.93 -5.14 31.22
C LYS A 143 -7.63 -3.99 30.28
N ALA A 144 -8.62 -3.52 29.53
CA ALA A 144 -8.47 -2.41 28.60
C ALA A 144 -8.19 -1.08 29.31
N GLU A 145 -8.89 -0.82 30.42
CA GLU A 145 -8.73 0.40 31.22
C GLU A 145 -7.55 0.35 32.20
N LEU A 146 -6.91 -0.82 32.35
CA LEU A 146 -5.83 -1.05 33.33
C LEU A 146 -6.26 -0.60 34.74
N LYS A 147 -7.43 -1.07 35.17
CA LYS A 147 -8.03 -0.83 36.49
C LYS A 147 -8.20 -2.15 37.25
N PHE A 148 -8.33 -2.05 38.58
CA PHE A 148 -8.74 -3.18 39.39
C PHE A 148 -10.20 -3.53 39.13
N LEU A 149 -10.54 -4.82 39.19
CA LEU A 149 -11.91 -5.32 39.15
C LEU A 149 -12.26 -5.87 40.52
N LEU A 150 -13.30 -5.31 41.15
CA LEU A 150 -13.85 -5.80 42.41
C LEU A 150 -15.12 -6.61 42.10
N VAL A 151 -15.05 -7.91 42.39
CA VAL A 151 -16.13 -8.87 42.19
C VAL A 151 -16.84 -9.11 43.51
N TYR A 152 -18.15 -8.87 43.53
CA TYR A 152 -19.04 -9.16 44.64
C TYR A 152 -19.95 -10.34 44.31
N LEU A 153 -19.88 -11.40 45.11
CA LEU A 153 -20.80 -12.53 44.99
C LEU A 153 -21.83 -12.47 46.11
N HIS A 154 -23.09 -12.30 45.71
CA HIS A 154 -24.21 -12.18 46.64
C HIS A 154 -24.89 -13.53 46.88
N CYS A 155 -25.16 -13.85 48.14
CA CYS A 155 -25.95 -15.01 48.53
C CYS A 155 -27.08 -14.53 49.45
N HIS A 156 -28.32 -14.62 48.97
CA HIS A 156 -29.53 -14.20 49.69
C HIS A 156 -29.75 -15.03 50.97
N ASP A 157 -29.39 -16.32 50.96
CA ASP A 157 -29.62 -17.24 52.08
C ASP A 157 -28.66 -17.02 53.26
N HIS A 158 -27.62 -16.20 53.10
CA HIS A 158 -26.60 -16.03 54.12
C HIS A 158 -26.93 -14.89 55.10
N GLN A 159 -26.93 -15.20 56.40
CA GLN A 159 -27.33 -14.30 57.49
C GLN A 159 -26.61 -12.93 57.54
N HIS A 160 -25.41 -12.83 56.97
CA HIS A 160 -24.59 -11.61 57.00
C HIS A 160 -24.69 -10.76 55.73
N SER A 161 -25.31 -11.27 54.64
CA SER A 161 -25.41 -10.54 53.36
C SER A 161 -26.26 -9.26 53.48
N PRO A 162 -27.45 -9.27 54.11
CA PRO A 162 -28.29 -8.06 54.15
C PRO A 162 -27.68 -6.91 54.95
N LEU A 163 -27.04 -7.23 56.09
CA LEU A 163 -26.35 -6.24 56.91
C LEU A 163 -25.15 -5.65 56.16
N PHE A 164 -24.40 -6.47 55.44
CA PHE A 164 -23.28 -6.01 54.64
C PHE A 164 -23.73 -5.04 53.53
N CYS A 165 -24.79 -5.38 52.79
CA CYS A 165 -25.34 -4.50 51.75
C CYS A 165 -25.78 -3.15 52.33
N ARG A 166 -26.61 -3.15 53.38
CA ARG A 166 -27.21 -1.92 53.94
C ARG A 166 -26.27 -1.04 54.75
N SER A 167 -25.27 -1.64 55.41
CA SER A 167 -24.37 -0.88 56.28
C SER A 167 -23.01 -0.61 55.64
N THR A 168 -22.46 -1.59 54.92
CA THR A 168 -21.08 -1.53 54.44
C THR A 168 -21.01 -1.06 53.00
N LEU A 169 -21.77 -1.66 52.08
CA LEU A 169 -21.79 -1.23 50.68
C LEU A 169 -22.43 0.15 50.48
N SER A 170 -23.40 0.51 51.33
CA SER A 170 -24.04 1.83 51.30
C SER A 170 -23.23 2.96 51.96
N ASP A 171 -22.03 2.68 52.51
CA ASP A 171 -21.18 3.71 53.11
C ASP A 171 -20.58 4.63 52.03
N PHE A 172 -20.71 5.95 52.22
CA PHE A 172 -20.25 6.96 51.25
C PHE A 172 -18.75 6.88 50.97
N SER A 173 -17.93 6.68 52.00
CA SER A 173 -16.47 6.65 51.86
C SER A 173 -16.02 5.44 51.04
N LEU A 174 -16.68 4.29 51.23
CA LEU A 174 -16.43 3.09 50.44
C LEU A 174 -16.88 3.27 48.98
N MET A 175 -18.07 3.84 48.75
CA MET A 175 -18.61 4.07 47.40
C MET A 175 -17.69 4.97 46.57
N GLU A 176 -17.29 6.11 47.13
CA GLU A 176 -16.38 7.05 46.46
C GLU A 176 -15.04 6.40 46.11
N TYR A 177 -14.48 5.62 47.05
CA TYR A 177 -13.23 4.91 46.84
C TYR A 177 -13.33 3.85 45.73
N ILE A 178 -14.41 3.04 45.72
CA ILE A 178 -14.61 2.00 44.71
C ILE A 178 -14.80 2.64 43.33
N ASN A 179 -15.72 3.60 43.20
CA ASN A 179 -16.04 4.23 41.92
C ASN A 179 -14.84 4.94 41.27
N SER A 180 -13.94 5.50 42.09
CA SER A 180 -12.77 6.23 41.60
C SER A 180 -11.62 5.31 41.17
N ASN A 181 -11.43 4.17 41.86
CA ASN A 181 -10.22 3.36 41.72
C ASN A 181 -10.40 2.03 40.98
N MET A 182 -11.62 1.52 40.88
CA MET A 182 -11.88 0.16 40.39
C MET A 182 -13.22 0.04 39.67
N VAL A 183 -13.34 -1.02 38.87
CA VAL A 183 -14.59 -1.45 38.26
C VAL A 183 -15.30 -2.37 39.26
N PHE A 184 -16.54 -2.06 39.63
CA PHE A 184 -17.32 -2.88 40.54
C PHE A 184 -18.28 -3.78 39.75
N TRP A 185 -18.21 -5.09 39.96
CA TRP A 185 -19.09 -6.06 39.33
C TRP A 185 -19.70 -6.95 40.40
N GLY A 186 -20.99 -7.27 40.27
CA GLY A 186 -21.68 -8.12 41.21
C GLY A 186 -22.71 -9.02 40.57
N CYS A 187 -22.92 -10.20 41.15
CA CYS A 187 -23.95 -11.12 40.72
C CYS A 187 -24.41 -12.01 41.89
N SER A 188 -25.65 -12.49 41.83
CA SER A 188 -26.17 -13.48 42.77
C SER A 188 -25.64 -14.88 42.45
N VAL A 189 -25.20 -15.63 43.45
CA VAL A 189 -24.77 -17.03 43.30
C VAL A 189 -25.92 -17.97 42.94
N THR A 190 -27.18 -17.53 43.13
CA THR A 190 -28.35 -18.26 42.64
C THR A 190 -28.48 -18.20 41.12
N SER A 191 -27.90 -17.20 40.46
CA SER A 191 -27.93 -17.08 39.00
C SER A 191 -26.88 -17.99 38.35
N PRO A 192 -27.11 -18.47 37.11
CA PRO A 192 -26.13 -19.27 36.37
C PRO A 192 -24.79 -18.56 36.16
N GLU A 193 -24.78 -17.26 35.85
CA GLU A 193 -23.54 -16.48 35.74
C GLU A 193 -22.82 -16.38 37.10
N GLY A 194 -23.52 -16.02 38.17
CA GLY A 194 -22.93 -15.88 39.50
C GLY A 194 -22.39 -17.20 40.04
N TYR A 195 -23.11 -18.31 39.87
CA TYR A 195 -22.65 -19.66 40.24
C TYR A 195 -21.38 -20.06 39.49
N ARG A 196 -21.28 -19.75 38.18
CA ARG A 196 -20.07 -20.02 37.40
C ARG A 196 -18.86 -19.27 37.94
N VAL A 197 -19.04 -17.99 38.29
CA VAL A 197 -17.97 -17.15 38.84
C VAL A 197 -17.59 -17.61 40.24
N SER A 198 -18.57 -18.02 41.05
CA SER A 198 -18.37 -18.62 42.36
C SER A 198 -17.43 -19.85 42.26
N GLN A 199 -17.76 -20.82 41.41
CA GLN A 199 -16.92 -22.00 41.20
C GLN A 199 -15.50 -21.67 40.73
N ALA A 200 -15.32 -20.58 39.98
CA ALA A 200 -14.01 -20.13 39.51
C ALA A 200 -13.18 -19.48 40.63
N LEU A 201 -13.80 -18.69 41.50
CA LEU A 201 -13.15 -17.98 42.60
C LEU A 201 -12.98 -18.84 43.86
N ARG A 202 -13.76 -19.93 43.98
CA ARG A 202 -13.80 -20.88 45.10
C ARG A 202 -14.04 -20.17 46.44
N GLU A 203 -15.20 -19.54 46.56
CA GLU A 203 -15.63 -18.90 47.80
C GLU A 203 -15.90 -19.91 48.93
N ASN A 204 -15.56 -19.54 50.17
CA ASN A 204 -15.81 -20.36 51.36
C ASN A 204 -16.86 -19.76 52.31
N SER A 205 -17.13 -18.45 52.24
CA SER A 205 -18.06 -17.75 53.13
C SER A 205 -18.59 -16.45 52.51
N TYR A 206 -19.73 -15.96 53.00
CA TYR A 206 -20.38 -14.74 52.52
C TYR A 206 -20.47 -13.68 53.64
N PRO A 207 -20.46 -12.38 53.32
CA PRO A 207 -20.24 -11.78 52.00
C PRO A 207 -18.84 -12.07 51.44
N PHE A 208 -18.74 -12.25 50.12
CA PHE A 208 -17.49 -12.54 49.42
C PHE A 208 -17.15 -11.42 48.44
N LEU A 209 -15.95 -10.87 48.57
CA LEU A 209 -15.36 -9.91 47.64
C LEU A 209 -14.02 -10.43 47.15
N ALA A 210 -13.81 -10.38 45.84
CA ALA A 210 -12.53 -10.69 45.21
C ALA A 210 -12.01 -9.49 44.43
N LEU A 211 -10.74 -9.14 44.64
CA LEU A 211 -10.05 -8.13 43.86
C LEU A 211 -9.20 -8.81 42.79
N VAL A 212 -9.38 -8.40 41.54
CA VAL A 212 -8.70 -8.94 40.37
C VAL A 212 -7.91 -7.81 39.70
N VAL A 213 -6.67 -8.09 39.31
CA VAL A 213 -5.80 -7.15 38.61
C VAL A 213 -5.05 -7.84 37.46
N LEU A 214 -4.64 -7.03 36.48
CA LEU A 214 -3.72 -7.46 35.44
C LEU A 214 -2.31 -7.60 36.01
N ARG A 215 -1.77 -8.81 35.95
CA ARG A 215 -0.39 -9.14 36.30
C ARG A 215 0.22 -9.99 35.20
N ASP A 216 1.39 -9.61 34.70
CA ASP A 216 2.09 -10.34 33.63
C ASP A 216 1.17 -10.68 32.43
N ASN A 217 0.38 -9.68 32.02
CA ASN A 217 -0.64 -9.76 30.94
C ASN A 217 -1.81 -10.75 31.19
N ARG A 218 -1.97 -11.26 32.42
CA ARG A 218 -3.06 -12.15 32.83
C ARG A 218 -3.88 -11.54 33.96
N MET A 219 -5.20 -11.72 33.92
CA MET A 219 -6.07 -11.30 35.03
C MET A 219 -5.96 -12.31 36.16
N THR A 220 -5.57 -11.84 37.35
CA THR A 220 -5.30 -12.68 38.52
C THR A 220 -6.00 -12.14 39.76
N VAL A 221 -6.48 -13.04 40.61
CA VAL A 221 -7.09 -12.67 41.90
C VAL A 221 -5.98 -12.35 42.88
N VAL A 222 -5.94 -11.11 43.37
CA VAL A 222 -4.91 -10.57 44.27
C VAL A 222 -5.40 -10.39 45.70
N GLY A 223 -6.72 -10.26 45.88
CA GLY A 223 -7.33 -10.12 47.19
C GLY A 223 -8.59 -10.96 47.31
N ARG A 224 -8.77 -11.59 48.46
CA ARG A 224 -10.02 -12.25 48.86
C ARG A 224 -10.43 -11.72 50.22
N LEU A 225 -11.67 -11.26 50.31
CA LEU A 225 -12.24 -10.66 51.50
C LEU A 225 -13.53 -11.40 51.80
N GLU A 226 -13.51 -12.19 52.86
CA GLU A 226 -14.61 -13.07 53.25
C GLU A 226 -15.15 -12.64 54.62
N GLY A 227 -16.47 -12.66 54.76
CA GLY A 227 -17.16 -12.43 56.03
C GLY A 227 -17.52 -10.97 56.32
N PRO A 228 -18.34 -10.74 57.37
CA PRO A 228 -18.83 -9.40 57.70
C PRO A 228 -17.68 -8.50 58.14
N THR A 229 -17.44 -7.43 57.38
CA THR A 229 -16.36 -6.47 57.64
C THR A 229 -16.95 -5.06 57.70
N PRO A 230 -16.63 -4.24 58.71
CA PRO A 230 -17.12 -2.87 58.76
C PRO A 230 -16.49 -2.01 57.66
N PRO A 231 -17.17 -0.96 57.16
CA PRO A 231 -16.74 -0.19 55.99
C PRO A 231 -15.34 0.40 56.11
N ALA A 232 -14.98 0.99 57.25
CA ALA A 232 -13.64 1.54 57.45
C ALA A 232 -12.52 0.48 57.34
N ALA A 233 -12.75 -0.72 57.89
CA ALA A 233 -11.77 -1.81 57.79
C ALA A 233 -11.71 -2.38 56.36
N LEU A 234 -12.83 -2.40 55.65
CA LEU A 234 -12.87 -2.84 54.26
C LEU A 234 -12.08 -1.89 53.35
N VAL A 235 -12.26 -0.58 53.49
CA VAL A 235 -11.47 0.43 52.75
C VAL A 235 -9.98 0.26 53.03
N GLN A 236 -9.57 0.12 54.29
CA GLN A 236 -8.17 -0.06 54.65
C GLN A 236 -7.57 -1.33 54.02
N ARG A 237 -8.31 -2.44 54.01
CA ARG A 237 -7.88 -3.69 53.38
C ARG A 237 -7.76 -3.54 51.86
N LEU A 238 -8.74 -2.92 51.20
CA LEU A 238 -8.69 -2.65 49.76
C LEU A 238 -7.50 -1.75 49.42
N GLN A 239 -7.28 -0.68 50.17
CA GLN A 239 -6.13 0.22 49.99
C GLN A 239 -4.78 -0.48 50.20
N ALA A 240 -4.69 -1.44 51.11
CA ALA A 240 -3.47 -2.23 51.29
C ALA A 240 -3.18 -3.10 50.06
N ILE A 241 -4.19 -3.84 49.57
CA ILE A 241 -4.04 -4.73 48.41
C ILE A 241 -3.76 -3.92 47.13
N VAL A 242 -4.45 -2.78 46.96
CA VAL A 242 -4.23 -1.88 45.82
C VAL A 242 -2.80 -1.35 45.82
N ARG A 243 -2.31 -0.82 46.96
CA ARG A 243 -0.94 -0.29 47.05
C ARG A 243 0.13 -1.34 46.77
N GLU A 244 -0.08 -2.59 47.19
CA GLU A 244 0.86 -3.68 46.92
C GLU A 244 0.94 -4.04 45.43
N ASN A 245 -0.18 -3.93 44.71
CA ASN A 245 -0.29 -4.40 43.33
C ASN A 245 -0.31 -3.28 42.27
N GLU A 246 -0.33 -2.02 42.70
CA GLU A 246 -0.34 -0.85 41.81
C GLU A 246 0.88 -0.81 40.88
N ALA A 247 2.04 -1.30 41.33
CA ALA A 247 3.25 -1.40 40.51
C ALA A 247 3.02 -2.20 39.21
N HIS A 248 2.21 -3.25 39.25
CA HIS A 248 1.89 -4.05 38.05
C HIS A 248 1.07 -3.25 37.03
N LEU A 249 0.15 -2.41 37.48
CA LEU A 249 -0.62 -1.53 36.59
C LEU A 249 0.24 -0.40 36.03
N VAL A 250 1.17 0.15 36.82
CA VAL A 250 2.11 1.19 36.35
C VAL A 250 2.99 0.64 35.24
N VAL A 251 3.55 -0.57 35.41
CA VAL A 251 4.33 -1.23 34.36
C VAL A 251 3.47 -1.46 33.10
N ALA A 252 2.25 -1.99 33.25
CA ALA A 252 1.36 -2.24 32.11
C ALA A 252 0.97 -0.95 31.37
N ARG A 253 0.80 0.18 32.09
CA ARG A 253 0.54 1.50 31.49
C ARG A 253 1.76 2.02 30.73
N ALA A 254 2.95 1.88 31.32
CA ALA A 254 4.20 2.28 30.67
C ALA A 254 4.43 1.48 29.38
N GLU A 255 4.26 0.15 29.40
CA GLU A 255 4.37 -0.68 28.20
C GLU A 255 3.36 -0.30 27.12
N ARG A 256 2.10 -0.01 27.49
CA ARG A 256 1.08 0.44 26.54
C ARG A 256 1.48 1.77 25.90
N GLN A 257 1.92 2.74 26.69
CA GLN A 257 2.34 4.04 26.21
C GLN A 257 3.57 3.93 25.29
N GLU A 258 4.53 3.06 25.62
CA GLU A 258 5.71 2.79 24.78
C GLU A 258 5.31 2.19 23.42
N ARG A 259 4.38 1.23 23.41
CA ARG A 259 3.86 0.65 22.16
C ARG A 259 3.12 1.69 21.31
N GLU A 260 2.28 2.51 21.93
CA GLU A 260 1.56 3.59 21.25
C GLU A 260 2.52 4.63 20.66
N MET A 261 3.56 5.04 21.42
CA MET A 261 4.60 5.95 20.96
C MET A 261 5.41 5.35 19.81
N THR A 262 5.78 4.08 19.90
CA THR A 262 6.54 3.37 18.85
C THR A 262 5.71 3.26 17.57
N ALA A 263 4.42 2.95 17.69
CA ALA A 263 3.50 2.89 16.54
C ALA A 263 3.33 4.27 15.88
N ALA A 264 3.18 5.32 16.69
CA ALA A 264 3.07 6.69 16.18
C ALA A 264 4.36 7.14 15.45
N LEU A 265 5.53 6.82 16.00
CA LEU A 265 6.81 7.14 15.37
C LEU A 265 6.97 6.43 14.01
N ARG A 266 6.58 5.15 13.91
CA ARG A 266 6.62 4.40 12.65
C ARG A 266 5.68 5.00 11.61
N LEU A 267 4.46 5.36 12.01
CA LEU A 267 3.51 6.00 11.11
C LEU A 267 4.07 7.32 10.56
N GLN A 268 4.66 8.15 11.42
CA GLN A 268 5.28 9.40 10.99
C GLN A 268 6.45 9.16 10.02
N GLN A 269 7.30 8.16 10.29
CA GLN A 269 8.39 7.79 9.39
C GLN A 269 7.90 7.30 8.03
N ASP A 270 6.83 6.51 8.00
CA ASP A 270 6.21 6.02 6.77
C ASP A 270 5.62 7.18 5.95
N GLU A 271 4.97 8.15 6.60
CA GLU A 271 4.46 9.35 5.94
C GLU A 271 5.59 10.19 5.33
N ASP A 272 6.66 10.45 6.08
CA ASP A 272 7.83 11.21 5.62
C ASP A 272 8.54 10.50 4.45
N TYR A 273 8.68 9.17 4.54
CA TYR A 273 9.23 8.35 3.46
C TYR A 273 8.38 8.42 2.19
N GLN A 274 7.06 8.31 2.32
CA GLN A 274 6.15 8.42 1.18
C GLN A 274 6.17 9.81 0.54
N MET A 275 6.33 10.87 1.33
CA MET A 275 6.50 12.22 0.82
C MET A 275 7.81 12.37 0.06
N SER A 276 8.93 11.86 0.60
CA SER A 276 10.23 11.88 -0.07
C SER A 276 10.20 11.08 -1.37
N LEU A 277 9.61 9.89 -1.36
CA LEU A 277 9.51 9.03 -2.54
C LEU A 277 8.72 9.71 -3.66
N ARG A 278 7.62 10.38 -3.34
CA ARG A 278 6.84 11.15 -4.31
C ARG A 278 7.62 12.33 -4.88
N ALA A 279 8.39 13.03 -4.04
CA ALA A 279 9.23 14.14 -4.49
C ALA A 279 10.33 13.68 -5.44
N ASP A 280 10.98 12.55 -5.14
CA ASP A 280 12.02 11.96 -5.99
C ASP A 280 11.45 11.46 -7.33
N GLN A 281 10.30 10.77 -7.30
CA GLN A 281 9.58 10.33 -8.51
C GLN A 281 9.19 11.52 -9.40
N GLU A 282 8.65 12.59 -8.82
CA GLU A 282 8.25 13.77 -9.57
C GLU A 282 9.45 14.51 -10.18
N LYS A 283 10.57 14.57 -9.45
CA LYS A 283 11.82 15.14 -9.95
C LYS A 283 12.39 14.33 -11.11
N GLU A 284 12.33 13.00 -11.01
CA GLU A 284 12.78 12.11 -12.09
C GLU A 284 11.88 12.23 -13.32
N ARG A 285 10.55 12.25 -13.12
CA ARG A 285 9.57 12.50 -14.20
C ARG A 285 9.82 13.83 -14.90
N ARG A 286 10.04 14.91 -14.15
CA ARG A 286 10.33 16.23 -14.71
C ARG A 286 11.63 16.23 -15.52
N LYS A 287 12.69 15.61 -15.00
CA LYS A 287 13.98 15.49 -15.70
C LYS A 287 13.87 14.67 -16.97
N GLN A 288 13.06 13.61 -16.98
CA GLN A 288 12.81 12.80 -18.17
C GLN A 288 12.04 13.60 -19.22
N GLN A 289 11.00 14.33 -18.82
CA GLN A 289 10.24 15.21 -19.71
C GLN A 289 11.11 16.32 -20.33
N GLU A 290 11.96 16.97 -19.53
CA GLU A 290 12.91 17.98 -20.02
C GLU A 290 13.90 17.40 -21.04
N ARG A 291 14.37 16.16 -20.84
CA ARG A 291 15.25 15.46 -21.79
C ARG A 291 14.53 15.10 -23.08
N GLU A 292 13.34 14.52 -23.00
CA GLU A 292 12.54 14.18 -24.18
C GLU A 292 12.17 15.42 -25.00
N GLU A 293 11.84 16.54 -24.34
CA GLU A 293 11.57 17.79 -25.03
C GLU A 293 12.83 18.37 -25.71
N ALA A 294 13.99 18.29 -25.05
CA ALA A 294 15.26 18.70 -25.65
C ALA A 294 15.62 17.83 -26.85
N GLU A 295 15.49 16.50 -26.75
CA GLU A 295 15.74 15.57 -27.85
C GLU A 295 14.79 15.81 -29.02
N ARG A 296 13.50 16.06 -28.75
CA ARG A 296 12.52 16.40 -29.79
C ARG A 296 12.88 17.70 -30.52
N LYS A 297 13.32 18.74 -29.80
CA LYS A 297 13.77 19.99 -30.42
C LYS A 297 14.99 19.78 -31.31
N VAL A 298 15.98 19.01 -30.83
CA VAL A 298 17.18 18.68 -31.63
C VAL A 298 16.83 17.86 -32.88
N GLU A 299 15.91 16.90 -32.78
CA GLU A 299 15.48 16.10 -33.94
C GLU A 299 14.65 16.93 -34.93
N GLU A 300 13.82 17.85 -34.47
CA GLU A 300 13.07 18.78 -35.32
C GLU A 300 14.00 19.75 -36.06
N GLU A 301 14.98 20.34 -35.35
CA GLU A 301 16.02 21.16 -35.96
C GLU A 301 16.85 20.38 -36.99
N ARG A 302 17.21 19.12 -36.70
CA ARG A 302 17.94 18.28 -37.66
C ARG A 302 17.12 17.98 -38.92
N LYS A 303 15.82 17.73 -38.79
CA LYS A 303 14.93 17.49 -39.94
C LYS A 303 14.78 18.72 -40.83
N ILE A 304 14.62 19.90 -40.22
CA ILE A 304 14.54 21.17 -40.97
C ILE A 304 15.84 21.42 -41.75
N GLU A 305 16.99 21.17 -41.12
CA GLU A 305 18.29 21.34 -41.79
C GLU A 305 18.50 20.29 -42.90
N GLU A 306 18.13 19.03 -42.67
CA GLU A 306 18.18 17.98 -43.71
C GLU A 306 17.25 18.28 -44.90
N GLU A 307 16.04 18.81 -44.64
CA GLU A 307 15.09 19.19 -45.69
C GLU A 307 15.64 20.36 -46.52
N ARG A 308 16.18 21.38 -45.85
CA ARG A 308 16.84 22.51 -46.52
C ARG A 308 18.01 22.06 -47.39
N GLN A 309 18.87 21.18 -46.90
CA GLN A 309 20.00 20.65 -47.67
C GLN A 309 19.52 19.86 -48.91
N ARG A 310 18.46 19.06 -48.76
CA ARG A 310 17.86 18.33 -49.89
C ARG A 310 17.27 19.27 -50.94
N GLU A 311 16.61 20.34 -50.52
CA GLU A 311 16.08 21.36 -51.43
C GLU A 311 17.22 22.03 -52.20
N GLU A 312 18.27 22.48 -51.51
CA GLU A 312 19.45 23.10 -52.12
C GLU A 312 20.13 22.16 -53.13
N ASP A 313 20.28 20.87 -52.80
CA ASP A 313 20.88 19.88 -53.68
C ASP A 313 19.98 19.52 -54.87
N ASN A 314 18.66 19.48 -54.68
CA ASN A 314 17.71 19.31 -55.78
C ASN A 314 17.76 20.49 -56.75
N ILE A 315 17.83 21.73 -56.25
CA ILE A 315 17.97 22.93 -57.08
C ILE A 315 19.27 22.86 -57.89
N LYS A 316 20.40 22.53 -57.26
CA LYS A 316 21.69 22.35 -57.96
C LYS A 316 21.60 21.30 -59.06
N ARG A 317 20.98 20.15 -58.78
CA ARG A 317 20.77 19.07 -59.77
C ARG A 317 19.91 19.54 -60.94
N LEU A 318 18.80 20.24 -60.67
CA LEU A 318 17.92 20.79 -61.71
C LEU A 318 18.66 21.80 -62.58
N LYS A 319 19.50 22.66 -62.00
CA LYS A 319 20.32 23.63 -62.76
C LYS A 319 21.26 22.92 -63.74
N VAL A 320 21.89 21.80 -63.34
CA VAL A 320 22.74 21.01 -64.25
C VAL A 320 21.92 20.29 -65.32
N GLU A 321 20.83 19.61 -64.95
CA GLU A 321 19.99 18.88 -65.91
C GLU A 321 19.37 19.79 -66.96
N TRP A 322 18.88 20.96 -66.55
CA TRP A 322 18.23 21.89 -67.46
C TRP A 322 19.22 22.68 -68.31
N GLN A 323 20.49 22.79 -67.90
CA GLN A 323 21.54 23.39 -68.72
C GLN A 323 21.73 22.63 -70.05
N GLU A 324 21.60 21.30 -70.03
CA GLU A 324 21.68 20.46 -71.24
C GLU A 324 20.47 20.62 -72.17
N ARG A 325 19.32 21.06 -71.64
CA ARG A 325 18.08 21.27 -72.41
C ARG A 325 18.03 22.61 -73.12
N ILE A 326 19.00 23.49 -72.90
CA ILE A 326 19.01 24.81 -73.52
C ILE A 326 19.47 24.68 -75.00
N PRO A 327 18.64 25.07 -75.99
CA PRO A 327 18.99 24.99 -77.41
C PRO A 327 20.25 25.79 -77.76
N GLN A 328 21.04 25.34 -78.73
CA GLN A 328 22.22 26.09 -79.19
C GLN A 328 21.82 27.45 -79.79
N GLU A 329 22.68 28.46 -79.60
CA GLU A 329 22.40 29.80 -80.10
C GLU A 329 22.47 29.84 -81.64
N PRO A 330 21.42 30.31 -82.34
CA PRO A 330 21.41 30.35 -83.80
C PRO A 330 22.36 31.42 -84.35
N GLU A 331 22.91 31.18 -85.55
CA GLU A 331 23.83 32.11 -86.24
C GLU A 331 23.16 33.46 -86.60
N GLU A 332 23.99 34.49 -86.77
CA GLU A 332 23.51 35.85 -87.06
C GLU A 332 22.97 35.93 -88.50
N GLY A 333 21.64 35.89 -88.65
CA GLY A 333 20.97 36.00 -89.95
C GLY A 333 20.18 34.76 -90.40
N ALA A 334 20.08 33.72 -89.56
CA ALA A 334 19.15 32.61 -89.82
C ALA A 334 17.68 33.09 -89.86
N GLU A 335 16.85 32.47 -90.70
CA GLU A 335 15.42 32.78 -90.77
C GLU A 335 14.73 32.40 -89.44
N GLY A 336 13.90 33.30 -88.89
CA GLY A 336 13.14 33.04 -87.65
C GLY A 336 13.83 33.36 -86.33
N VAL A 337 14.95 34.10 -86.30
CA VAL A 337 15.67 34.44 -85.05
C VAL A 337 15.01 35.59 -84.26
N ILE A 338 14.84 35.37 -82.94
CA ILE A 338 14.34 36.36 -81.97
C ILE A 338 15.46 36.69 -80.97
N HIS A 339 15.70 37.99 -80.74
CA HIS A 339 16.67 38.48 -79.77
C HIS A 339 15.98 38.86 -78.46
N ILE A 340 16.29 38.14 -77.38
CA ILE A 340 15.70 38.36 -76.07
C ILE A 340 16.73 38.94 -75.11
N SER A 341 16.40 40.07 -74.51
CA SER A 341 17.16 40.71 -73.43
C SER A 341 16.40 40.56 -72.12
N VAL A 342 16.93 39.80 -71.18
CA VAL A 342 16.34 39.57 -69.86
C VAL A 342 17.07 40.42 -68.82
N LYS A 343 16.33 41.20 -68.02
CA LYS A 343 16.87 41.93 -66.87
C LYS A 343 16.59 41.15 -65.59
N LEU A 344 17.66 40.75 -64.90
CA LEU A 344 17.60 40.07 -63.60
C LEU A 344 17.34 41.06 -62.46
N PRO A 345 16.78 40.61 -61.32
CA PRO A 345 16.51 41.48 -60.15
C PRO A 345 17.79 42.06 -59.55
N GLN A 346 18.93 41.37 -59.71
CA GLN A 346 20.25 41.83 -59.28
C GLN A 346 20.85 42.93 -60.17
N GLY A 347 20.18 43.30 -61.27
CA GLY A 347 20.59 44.35 -62.21
C GLY A 347 21.38 43.86 -63.43
N THR A 348 21.83 42.60 -63.44
CA THR A 348 22.48 41.95 -64.59
C THR A 348 21.51 41.82 -65.77
N ARG A 349 22.02 42.05 -66.99
CA ARG A 349 21.24 41.95 -68.24
C ARG A 349 21.78 40.78 -69.06
N LEU A 350 20.94 39.76 -69.27
CA LEU A 350 21.25 38.60 -70.11
C LEU A 350 20.72 38.85 -71.51
N GLU A 351 21.53 38.59 -72.52
CA GLU A 351 21.10 38.68 -73.92
C GLU A 351 21.36 37.34 -74.60
N ARG A 352 20.35 36.82 -75.30
CA ARG A 352 20.47 35.57 -76.05
C ARG A 352 19.50 35.55 -77.23
N ARG A 353 19.91 34.89 -78.30
CA ARG A 353 19.09 34.62 -79.49
C ARG A 353 18.43 33.25 -79.37
N PHE A 354 17.16 33.16 -79.77
CA PHE A 354 16.36 31.94 -79.83
C PHE A 354 15.71 31.83 -81.21
N LEU A 355 15.31 30.62 -81.62
CA LEU A 355 14.47 30.45 -82.81
C LEU A 355 13.00 30.68 -82.44
N ASP A 356 12.21 31.19 -83.39
CA ASP A 356 10.77 31.36 -83.23
C ASP A 356 10.02 30.04 -83.00
N THR A 357 10.57 28.95 -83.53
CA THR A 357 10.10 27.57 -83.36
C THR A 357 10.42 26.94 -82.00
N ASP A 358 11.32 27.53 -81.20
CA ASP A 358 11.66 27.02 -79.88
C ASP A 358 10.51 27.22 -78.87
N SER A 359 10.44 26.37 -77.84
CA SER A 359 9.46 26.51 -76.76
C SER A 359 9.86 27.61 -75.77
N LEU A 360 8.87 28.25 -75.13
CA LEU A 360 9.14 29.22 -74.05
C LEU A 360 9.87 28.60 -72.85
N ASP A 361 9.84 27.27 -72.67
CA ASP A 361 10.64 26.56 -71.66
C ASP A 361 12.14 26.83 -71.80
N ALA A 362 12.63 26.95 -73.04
CA ALA A 362 14.04 27.23 -73.31
C ALA A 362 14.50 28.57 -72.70
N LEU A 363 13.60 29.55 -72.63
CA LEU A 363 13.84 30.83 -71.96
C LEU A 363 13.94 30.65 -70.44
N TYR A 364 13.05 29.85 -69.85
CA TYR A 364 13.05 29.60 -68.41
C TYR A 364 14.27 28.80 -67.97
N TYR A 365 14.64 27.74 -68.70
CA TYR A 365 15.87 27.00 -68.46
C TYR A 365 17.11 27.90 -68.54
N TYR A 366 17.16 28.80 -69.54
CA TYR A 366 18.26 29.75 -69.66
C TYR A 366 18.37 30.71 -68.47
N ILE A 367 17.24 31.23 -67.98
CA ILE A 367 17.23 32.13 -66.81
C ILE A 367 17.57 31.35 -65.54
N PHE A 368 16.96 30.19 -65.31
CA PHE A 368 17.13 29.37 -64.10
C PHE A 368 18.56 28.84 -63.93
N CYS A 369 19.27 28.55 -65.03
CA CYS A 369 20.66 28.07 -64.97
C CYS A 369 21.68 29.20 -64.76
N HIS A 370 21.28 30.47 -64.80
CA HIS A 370 22.20 31.59 -64.60
C HIS A 370 22.55 31.78 -63.11
N PRO A 371 23.82 32.00 -62.73
CA PRO A 371 24.23 32.11 -61.32
C PRO A 371 23.56 33.27 -60.57
N ASP A 372 23.30 34.39 -61.25
CA ASP A 372 22.66 35.59 -60.68
C ASP A 372 21.12 35.54 -60.70
N ALA A 373 20.53 34.44 -61.17
CA ALA A 373 19.08 34.28 -61.18
C ALA A 373 18.61 33.67 -59.85
N PRO A 374 17.48 34.16 -59.29
CA PRO A 374 16.87 33.56 -58.11
C PRO A 374 16.32 32.15 -58.41
N ASP A 375 16.14 31.34 -57.37
CA ASP A 375 15.70 29.95 -57.52
C ASP A 375 14.20 29.85 -57.86
N ARG A 376 13.37 30.81 -57.40
CA ARG A 376 11.98 30.96 -57.83
C ARG A 376 11.75 32.35 -58.40
N PHE A 377 11.30 32.42 -59.64
CA PHE A 377 11.06 33.68 -60.33
C PHE A 377 9.88 33.67 -61.28
N GLN A 378 9.42 34.88 -61.59
CA GLN A 378 8.42 35.12 -62.61
C GLN A 378 8.97 36.07 -63.69
N VAL A 379 8.75 35.73 -64.96
CA VAL A 379 9.20 36.52 -66.12
C VAL A 379 8.05 37.39 -66.64
N THR A 380 8.32 38.67 -66.88
CA THR A 380 7.32 39.65 -67.34
C THR A 380 7.80 40.50 -68.52
N THR A 381 6.90 40.87 -69.42
CA THR A 381 7.16 41.81 -70.53
C THR A 381 7.00 43.27 -70.08
N ASN A 382 7.60 44.23 -70.80
CA ASN A 382 7.51 45.66 -70.43
C ASN A 382 6.19 46.34 -70.88
N PHE A 383 5.81 46.21 -72.16
CA PHE A 383 4.63 46.88 -72.74
C PHE A 383 3.97 46.06 -73.86
N PRO A 384 2.72 45.60 -73.69
CA PRO A 384 1.95 45.57 -72.43
C PRO A 384 2.61 44.64 -71.41
N ARG A 385 2.51 44.97 -70.10
CA ARG A 385 2.97 44.07 -69.02
C ARG A 385 2.15 42.80 -69.01
N ARG A 386 2.79 41.67 -69.27
CA ARG A 386 2.20 40.33 -69.23
C ARG A 386 3.20 39.37 -68.63
N VAL A 387 2.70 38.41 -67.84
CA VAL A 387 3.50 37.27 -67.38
C VAL A 387 3.73 36.35 -68.58
N VAL A 388 4.98 35.97 -68.78
CA VAL A 388 5.36 35.01 -69.82
C VAL A 388 5.16 33.62 -69.22
N PRO A 389 4.31 32.75 -69.81
CA PRO A 389 4.10 31.39 -69.34
C PRO A 389 5.26 30.50 -69.82
N CYS A 390 6.45 30.73 -69.26
CA CYS A 390 7.67 30.00 -69.58
C CYS A 390 8.02 28.93 -68.54
N GLU A 391 7.28 28.82 -67.45
CA GLU A 391 7.49 27.76 -66.45
C GLU A 391 7.20 26.38 -67.08
N PRO A 392 8.16 25.43 -67.03
CA PRO A 392 7.98 24.12 -67.61
C PRO A 392 6.91 23.33 -66.84
N THR A 393 6.13 22.50 -67.54
CA THR A 393 5.02 21.73 -66.95
C THR A 393 5.44 20.78 -65.81
N THR A 394 6.74 20.51 -65.64
CA THR A 394 7.26 19.62 -64.59
C THR A 394 7.29 20.22 -63.19
N THR A 395 7.17 21.55 -63.03
CA THR A 395 7.29 22.23 -61.73
C THR A 395 5.97 22.60 -61.06
N THR A 396 4.83 22.49 -61.75
CA THR A 396 3.55 23.07 -61.28
C THR A 396 2.53 21.98 -60.97
N THR A 397 2.02 21.93 -59.73
CA THR A 397 1.00 20.96 -59.25
C THR A 397 -0.38 21.11 -59.90
N THR A 398 -0.57 22.09 -60.80
CA THR A 398 -1.83 22.30 -61.54
C THR A 398 -1.69 21.91 -63.01
N PRO A 399 -2.70 21.22 -63.60
CA PRO A 399 -2.66 20.79 -64.99
C PRO A 399 -2.69 22.00 -65.91
N THR A 400 -1.51 22.42 -66.38
CA THR A 400 -1.31 23.58 -67.24
C THR A 400 -1.17 23.10 -68.69
N PRO A 401 -1.70 23.87 -69.68
CA PRO A 401 -1.55 23.54 -71.10
C PRO A 401 -0.06 23.53 -71.50
N PRO A 402 0.32 22.83 -72.58
CA PRO A 402 1.70 22.81 -73.08
C PRO A 402 2.20 24.24 -73.29
N THR A 403 3.46 24.47 -72.91
CA THR A 403 4.09 25.78 -73.04
C THR A 403 4.16 26.19 -74.51
N PRO A 404 3.64 27.39 -74.87
CA PRO A 404 3.61 27.80 -76.26
C PRO A 404 5.03 28.07 -76.79
N THR A 405 5.18 28.04 -78.11
CA THR A 405 6.43 28.47 -78.77
C THR A 405 6.55 29.99 -78.80
N PHE A 406 7.75 30.51 -79.05
CA PHE A 406 7.95 31.96 -79.18
C PHE A 406 7.09 32.57 -80.31
N GLN A 407 6.84 31.81 -81.38
CA GLN A 407 5.95 32.18 -82.49
C GLN A 407 4.48 32.28 -82.07
N GLU A 408 3.99 31.31 -81.28
CA GLU A 408 2.60 31.27 -80.80
C GLU A 408 2.30 32.38 -79.79
N TYR A 409 3.26 32.69 -78.92
CA TYR A 409 3.15 33.79 -77.96
C TYR A 409 3.33 35.18 -78.62
N ARG A 410 3.84 35.23 -79.87
CA ARG A 410 4.04 36.44 -80.70
C ARG A 410 4.93 37.50 -80.04
N LEU A 411 6.11 37.09 -79.57
CA LEU A 411 7.12 38.04 -79.09
C LEU A 411 7.74 38.83 -80.27
N PRO A 412 7.91 40.16 -80.14
CA PRO A 412 8.66 40.94 -81.12
C PRO A 412 10.07 40.38 -81.37
N PRO A 413 10.63 40.55 -82.59
CA PRO A 413 11.97 40.07 -82.95
C PRO A 413 13.09 40.58 -82.03
N ARG A 414 12.87 41.71 -81.33
CA ARG A 414 13.72 42.20 -80.24
C ARG A 414 12.85 42.50 -79.04
N SER A 415 12.95 41.68 -77.99
CA SER A 415 12.10 41.77 -76.80
C SER A 415 12.92 41.95 -75.53
N MET A 416 12.44 42.82 -74.62
CA MET A 416 13.02 42.99 -73.29
C MET A 416 12.08 42.42 -72.23
N LEU A 417 12.60 41.51 -71.40
CA LEU A 417 11.90 40.81 -70.34
C LEU A 417 12.51 41.16 -68.98
N PHE A 418 11.71 41.06 -67.92
CA PHE A 418 12.09 41.37 -66.55
C PHE A 418 11.80 40.17 -65.66
N VAL A 419 12.78 39.80 -64.84
CA VAL A 419 12.66 38.70 -63.87
C VAL A 419 12.38 39.31 -62.51
N SER A 420 11.29 38.86 -61.88
CA SER A 420 10.93 39.17 -60.51
C SER A 420 11.27 37.97 -59.64
N ASP A 421 12.00 38.19 -58.56
CA ASP A 421 12.25 37.19 -57.52
C ASP A 421 10.96 36.97 -56.71
N LEU A 422 10.58 35.70 -56.50
CA LEU A 422 9.39 35.34 -55.72
C LEU A 422 9.71 35.00 -54.27
N ASP A 423 10.99 34.85 -53.93
CA ASP A 423 11.47 34.53 -52.58
C ASP A 423 12.06 35.76 -51.84
N ALA A 424 12.05 36.94 -52.49
CA ALA A 424 12.64 38.20 -52.00
C ALA A 424 11.77 39.03 -51.05
#